data_AF-A0A7Y4NXH4-F1
#
_entry.id   AF-A0A7Y4NXH4-F1
#
_cell.length_a   1.000
_cell.length_b   1.000
_cell.length_c   1.000
_cell.angle_alpha   90.00
_cell.angle_beta   90.00
_cell.angle_gamma   90.00
#
_symmetry.space_group_name_H-M   'P 1'
#
loop_
_entity.id
_entity.type
_entity.pdbx_description
1 polymer ?
#
loop_
_entity_poly.entity_id
_entity_poly.type
_entity_poly.pdbx_seq_one_letter_code
_entity_poly.pdbx_strand_id
1 'polypeptide(L)'
;MVVLVALAVLGYVWGLGPLNRLNTAQGIAVPAKLAGLERITDEGIRKQLQLDTTREALSRINDGKQATVEAYGSLNGDKMFVVIALRGKVDIDKTVADSGAPADKVKRVGKSTCVETTGNLPTQCYRGSNTLTVIAQSANEGISVDEVAPVAVEAFNAMR
;
A
#
# COMPACT_ATOMS: atom_id res chain seq x y z
N MET A 1 -4.14 -14.50 -4.12
CA MET A 1 -3.80 -13.87 -5.43
C MET A 1 -4.98 -13.23 -6.18
N VAL A 2 -6.24 -13.40 -5.76
CA VAL A 2 -7.39 -12.81 -6.49
C VAL A 2 -7.85 -11.46 -5.88
N VAL A 3 -7.54 -11.19 -4.61
CA VAL A 3 -8.08 -10.04 -3.87
C VAL A 3 -7.36 -8.72 -4.18
N LEU A 4 -6.05 -8.77 -4.48
CA LEU A 4 -5.25 -7.58 -4.86
C LEU A 4 -5.65 -7.01 -6.23
N VAL A 5 -6.16 -7.85 -7.15
CA VAL A 5 -6.64 -7.41 -8.46
C VAL A 5 -8.03 -6.78 -8.36
N ALA A 6 -8.88 -7.25 -7.44
CA ALA A 6 -10.25 -6.75 -7.26
C ALA A 6 -10.28 -5.31 -6.70
N LEU A 7 -9.37 -4.97 -5.78
CA LEU A 7 -9.32 -3.64 -5.15
C LEU A 7 -8.86 -2.53 -6.10
N ALA A 8 -8.09 -2.87 -7.13
CA ALA A 8 -7.58 -1.91 -8.10
C ALA A 8 -8.64 -1.48 -9.14
N VAL A 9 -9.66 -2.32 -9.40
CA VAL A 9 -10.68 -2.05 -10.42
C VAL A 9 -11.76 -1.07 -9.93
N LEU A 10 -12.02 -0.99 -8.62
CA LEU A 10 -13.15 -0.22 -8.09
C LEU A 10 -12.85 1.27 -7.84
N GLY A 11 -11.58 1.67 -7.77
CA GLY A 11 -11.18 3.09 -7.72
C GLY A 11 -11.28 3.83 -9.06
N TYR A 12 -11.59 3.11 -10.14
CA TYR A 12 -11.60 3.60 -11.51
C TYR A 12 -12.83 4.44 -11.88
N VAL A 13 -13.96 4.29 -11.18
CA VAL A 13 -15.23 4.75 -11.77
C VAL A 13 -15.46 6.25 -11.61
N TRP A 14 -15.14 6.92 -10.48
CA TRP A 14 -15.52 8.34 -10.28
C TRP A 14 -14.40 9.23 -9.72
N GLY A 15 -13.83 10.12 -10.55
CA GLY A 15 -13.48 11.47 -10.09
C GLY A 15 -12.11 12.05 -10.49
N LEU A 16 -12.17 13.06 -11.38
CA LEU A 16 -11.26 14.21 -11.54
C LEU A 16 -9.91 13.92 -12.23
N GLY A 17 -9.68 14.28 -13.50
CA GLY A 17 -9.83 15.61 -14.10
C GLY A 17 -8.43 16.24 -14.32
N PRO A 18 -8.13 16.86 -15.47
CA PRO A 18 -6.79 16.96 -16.11
C PRO A 18 -5.63 17.66 -15.36
N LEU A 19 -5.84 18.20 -14.16
CA LEU A 19 -4.80 18.83 -13.34
C LEU A 19 -3.86 17.84 -12.64
N ASN A 20 -4.24 16.55 -12.59
CA ASN A 20 -3.45 15.52 -11.92
C ASN A 20 -2.15 15.18 -12.67
N ARG A 21 -2.11 15.36 -14.00
CA ARG A 21 -1.01 14.88 -14.87
C ARG A 21 0.37 15.47 -14.54
N LEU A 22 0.45 16.72 -14.07
CA LEU A 22 1.74 17.37 -13.79
C LEU A 22 2.39 16.88 -12.48
N ASN A 23 1.60 16.58 -11.44
CA ASN A 23 2.09 15.91 -10.22
C ASN A 23 2.33 14.41 -10.41
N THR A 24 1.83 13.84 -11.51
CA THR A 24 2.01 12.43 -11.86
C THR A 24 3.34 12.18 -12.61
N ALA A 25 4.16 13.20 -12.87
CA ALA A 25 5.47 13.03 -13.51
C ALA A 25 6.64 12.95 -12.50
N GLN A 26 6.45 13.39 -11.25
CA GLN A 26 7.44 13.18 -10.19
C GLN A 26 7.36 11.75 -9.69
N GLY A 27 8.43 10.98 -9.94
CA GLY A 27 8.60 9.65 -9.35
C GLY A 27 8.45 9.71 -7.83
N ILE A 28 7.87 8.66 -7.24
CA ILE A 28 7.77 8.55 -5.79
C ILE A 28 9.16 8.21 -5.25
N ALA A 29 9.75 9.11 -4.46
CA ALA A 29 11.03 8.87 -3.81
C ALA A 29 10.87 7.80 -2.74
N VAL A 30 11.40 6.60 -3.01
CA VAL A 30 11.32 5.47 -2.08
C VAL A 30 12.45 5.58 -1.05
N PRO A 31 12.14 5.61 0.26
CA PRO A 31 13.17 5.65 1.28
C PRO A 31 13.96 4.33 1.32
N ALA A 32 15.25 4.41 1.65
CA ALA A 32 16.09 3.21 1.78
C ALA A 32 15.75 2.39 3.04
N LYS A 33 15.19 3.04 4.06
CA LYS A 33 14.79 2.45 5.34
C LYS A 33 13.41 2.94 5.74
N LEU A 34 12.67 2.07 6.42
CA LEU A 34 11.34 2.39 6.91
C LEU A 34 11.04 1.62 8.19
N ALA A 35 10.57 2.29 9.23
CA ALA A 35 10.31 1.70 10.54
C ALA A 35 11.53 0.92 11.10
N GLY A 36 12.74 1.41 10.81
CA GLY A 36 14.00 0.75 11.19
C GLY A 36 14.38 -0.47 10.34
N LEU A 37 13.57 -0.84 9.35
CA LEU A 37 13.82 -1.96 8.43
C LEU A 37 14.45 -1.49 7.13
N GLU A 38 15.27 -2.35 6.54
CA GLU A 38 15.90 -2.06 5.26
C GLU A 38 14.98 -2.44 4.11
N ARG A 39 15.05 -1.66 3.02
CA ARG A 39 14.34 -1.99 1.79
C ARG A 39 14.89 -3.27 1.18
N ILE A 40 14.01 -4.20 0.85
CA ILE A 40 14.35 -5.46 0.19
C ILE A 40 14.68 -5.17 -1.28
N THR A 41 15.96 -5.24 -1.59
CA THR A 41 16.49 -5.14 -2.97
C THR A 41 16.79 -6.48 -3.60
N ASP A 42 16.74 -7.58 -2.83
CA ASP A 42 16.98 -8.94 -3.32
C ASP A 42 15.92 -9.33 -4.38
N GLU A 43 16.37 -9.62 -5.60
CA GLU A 43 15.47 -9.93 -6.71
C GLU A 43 14.64 -11.20 -6.47
N GLY A 44 15.18 -12.20 -5.75
CA GLY A 44 14.47 -13.43 -5.44
C GLY A 44 13.25 -13.18 -4.56
N ILE A 45 13.44 -12.43 -3.46
CA ILE A 45 12.35 -12.07 -2.54
C ILE A 45 11.35 -11.15 -3.23
N ARG A 46 11.82 -10.17 -4.02
CA ARG A 46 10.93 -9.27 -4.78
C ARG A 46 10.04 -10.04 -5.77
N LYS A 47 10.58 -11.06 -6.44
CA LYS A 47 9.85 -11.91 -7.38
C LYS A 47 8.86 -12.83 -6.67
N GLN A 48 9.25 -13.39 -5.52
CA GLN A 48 8.39 -14.21 -4.68
C GLN A 48 7.18 -13.41 -4.15
N LEU A 49 7.41 -12.16 -3.73
CA LEU A 49 6.36 -11.23 -3.31
C LEU A 49 5.62 -10.56 -4.49
N GLN A 50 6.04 -10.85 -5.73
CA GLN A 50 5.47 -10.30 -6.96
C GLN A 50 5.43 -8.77 -7.01
N LEU A 51 6.37 -8.08 -6.35
CA LEU A 51 6.32 -6.62 -6.19
C LEU A 51 6.31 -5.90 -7.54
N ASP A 52 7.16 -6.33 -8.46
CA ASP A 52 7.28 -5.70 -9.79
C ASP A 52 6.03 -5.96 -10.63
N THR A 53 5.46 -7.17 -10.57
CA THR A 53 4.18 -7.51 -11.22
C THR A 53 3.04 -6.66 -10.66
N THR A 54 2.98 -6.48 -9.33
CA THR A 54 1.99 -5.62 -8.69
C THR A 54 2.19 -4.16 -9.09
N ARG A 55 3.44 -3.68 -9.17
CA ARG A 55 3.75 -2.32 -9.63
C ARG A 55 3.27 -2.10 -11.06
N GLU A 56 3.58 -3.02 -11.97
CA GLU A 56 3.15 -2.96 -13.37
C GLU A 56 1.63 -3.07 -13.52
N ALA A 57 0.97 -3.93 -12.75
CA ALA A 57 -0.48 -4.03 -12.73
C ALA A 57 -1.10 -2.71 -12.24
N LEU A 58 -0.61 -2.14 -11.15
CA LEU A 58 -1.09 -0.86 -10.61
C LEU A 58 -0.83 0.29 -11.59
N SER A 59 0.31 0.32 -12.27
CA SER A 59 0.63 1.34 -13.28
C SER A 59 -0.28 1.23 -14.50
N ARG A 60 -0.63 0.01 -14.94
CA ARG A 60 -1.56 -0.22 -16.06
C ARG A 60 -2.99 0.15 -15.70
N ILE A 61 -3.45 -0.25 -14.52
CA ILE A 61 -4.82 -0.02 -14.06
C ILE A 61 -5.05 1.48 -13.79
N ASN A 62 -4.03 2.21 -13.37
CA ASN A 62 -4.14 3.64 -13.05
C ASN A 62 -3.75 4.57 -14.21
N ASP A 63 -3.88 4.15 -15.48
CA ASP A 63 -3.63 5.01 -16.67
C ASP A 63 -2.27 5.73 -16.64
N GLY A 64 -1.22 5.02 -16.21
CA GLY A 64 0.13 5.58 -16.09
C GLY A 64 0.37 6.46 -14.86
N LYS A 65 -0.49 6.44 -13.83
CA LYS A 65 -0.17 7.09 -12.55
C LYS A 65 1.03 6.43 -11.88
N GLN A 66 1.84 7.26 -11.22
CA GLN A 66 3.03 6.79 -10.50
C GLN A 66 2.60 5.90 -9.34
N ALA A 67 3.00 4.64 -9.46
CA ALA A 67 2.86 3.63 -8.42
C ALA A 67 4.25 3.09 -8.10
N THR A 68 4.53 2.89 -6.82
CA THR A 68 5.70 2.13 -6.39
C THR A 68 5.27 1.07 -5.39
N VAL A 69 5.94 -0.08 -5.45
CA VAL A 69 5.67 -1.25 -4.62
C VAL A 69 7.00 -1.75 -4.12
N GLU A 70 7.20 -1.66 -2.82
CA GLU A 70 8.50 -1.91 -2.19
C GLU A 70 8.28 -2.70 -0.92
N ALA A 71 9.16 -3.65 -0.65
CA ALA A 71 9.13 -4.41 0.59
C ALA A 71 10.23 -3.91 1.52
N TYR A 72 9.97 -3.90 2.81
CA TYR A 72 10.90 -3.54 3.87
C TYR A 72 10.90 -4.68 4.88
N GLY A 73 12.07 -5.19 5.23
CA GLY A 73 12.12 -6.28 6.18
C GLY A 73 13.52 -6.58 6.67
N SER A 74 13.58 -7.43 7.69
CA SER A 74 14.83 -8.05 8.13
C SER A 74 15.22 -9.14 7.13
N LEU A 75 16.52 -9.27 6.84
CA LEU A 75 17.07 -10.38 6.05
C LEU A 75 16.77 -11.75 6.68
N ASN A 76 16.45 -11.79 7.98
CA ASN A 76 16.06 -13.01 8.70
C ASN A 76 14.56 -13.34 8.55
N GLY A 77 13.75 -12.44 7.97
CA GLY A 77 12.31 -12.67 7.72
C GLY A 77 11.36 -12.41 8.90
N ASP A 78 11.88 -12.02 10.07
CA ASP A 78 11.07 -11.85 11.30
C ASP A 78 10.01 -10.74 11.21
N LYS A 79 10.32 -9.68 10.46
CA LYS A 79 9.41 -8.56 10.19
C LYS A 79 9.57 -8.14 8.75
N MET A 80 8.48 -8.20 8.00
CA MET A 80 8.42 -7.84 6.59
C MET A 80 7.10 -7.12 6.30
N PHE A 81 7.22 -5.96 5.69
CA PHE A 81 6.11 -5.11 5.29
C PHE A 81 6.22 -4.79 3.80
N VAL A 82 5.12 -4.94 3.09
CA VAL A 82 4.98 -4.46 1.71
C VAL A 82 4.33 -3.09 1.77
N VAL A 83 4.96 -2.10 1.15
CA VAL A 83 4.50 -0.72 1.06
C VAL A 83 4.20 -0.40 -0.39
N ILE A 84 2.94 -0.06 -0.65
CA ILE A 84 2.44 0.38 -1.94
C ILE A 84 2.15 1.86 -1.83
N ALA A 85 2.70 2.67 -2.73
CA ALA A 85 2.42 4.09 -2.79
C ALA A 85 1.91 4.48 -4.18
N LEU A 86 0.85 5.28 -4.20
CA LEU A 86 0.09 5.68 -5.38
C LEU A 86 -0.07 7.20 -5.38
N ARG A 87 0.37 7.87 -6.45
CA ARG A 87 0.08 9.31 -6.63
C ARG A 87 -1.41 9.51 -6.93
N GLY A 88 -2.04 10.38 -6.15
CA GLY A 88 -3.45 10.72 -6.24
C GLY A 88 -4.30 10.28 -5.04
N LYS A 89 -5.54 10.78 -5.03
CA LYS A 89 -6.56 10.43 -4.04
C LYS A 89 -7.11 9.03 -4.34
N VAL A 90 -7.04 8.14 -3.36
CA VAL A 90 -7.78 6.88 -3.36
C VAL A 90 -8.89 6.99 -2.31
N ASP A 91 -10.07 6.50 -2.65
CA ASP A 91 -11.15 6.38 -1.68
C ASP A 91 -10.88 5.15 -0.79
N ILE A 92 -10.25 5.40 0.36
CA ILE A 92 -9.86 4.36 1.31
C ILE A 92 -11.09 3.68 1.90
N ASP A 93 -12.13 4.44 2.23
CA ASP A 93 -13.33 3.87 2.86
C ASP A 93 -14.05 2.93 1.87
N LYS A 94 -14.13 3.32 0.59
CA LYS A 94 -14.62 2.44 -0.49
C LYS A 94 -13.72 1.22 -0.70
N THR A 95 -12.40 1.41 -0.72
CA THR A 95 -11.42 0.32 -0.89
C THR A 95 -11.56 -0.72 0.23
N VAL A 96 -11.71 -0.27 1.47
CA VAL A 96 -11.92 -1.15 2.61
C VAL A 96 -13.26 -1.88 2.52
N ALA A 97 -14.34 -1.19 2.15
CA ALA A 97 -15.65 -1.82 1.96
C ALA A 97 -15.63 -2.87 0.84
N ASP A 98 -14.99 -2.56 -0.28
CA ASP A 98 -14.85 -3.44 -1.45
C ASP A 98 -13.94 -4.66 -1.15
N SER A 99 -13.07 -4.58 -0.12
CA SER A 99 -12.23 -5.70 0.30
C SER A 99 -13.02 -6.84 0.97
N GLY A 100 -14.27 -6.59 1.36
CA GLY A 100 -15.09 -7.52 2.12
C GLY A 100 -14.68 -7.65 3.59
N ALA A 101 -13.82 -6.76 4.09
CA ALA A 101 -13.47 -6.70 5.50
C ALA A 101 -14.70 -6.31 6.33
N PRO A 102 -15.08 -7.09 7.34
CA PRO A 102 -16.21 -6.76 8.20
C PRO A 102 -15.86 -5.56 9.09
N ALA A 103 -16.85 -4.76 9.47
CA ALA A 103 -16.64 -3.46 10.11
C ALA A 103 -15.91 -3.55 11.46
N ASP A 104 -16.03 -4.67 12.18
CA ASP A 104 -15.31 -4.94 13.43
C ASP A 104 -13.80 -5.14 13.24
N LYS A 105 -13.37 -5.42 12.00
CA LYS A 105 -11.98 -5.62 11.60
C LYS A 105 -11.35 -4.38 10.99
N VAL A 106 -12.15 -3.34 10.78
CA VAL A 106 -11.68 -2.03 10.32
C VAL A 106 -11.41 -1.15 11.54
N LYS A 107 -10.16 -0.78 11.76
CA LYS A 107 -9.72 0.05 12.88
C LYS A 107 -9.09 1.34 12.37
N ARG A 108 -9.40 2.46 13.01
CA ARG A 108 -8.63 3.69 12.81
C ARG A 108 -7.51 3.77 13.83
N VAL A 109 -6.28 3.78 13.35
CA VAL A 109 -5.07 3.88 14.17
C VAL A 109 -4.34 5.15 13.76
N GLY A 110 -4.39 6.17 14.62
CA GLY A 110 -3.86 7.50 14.33
C GLY A 110 -4.49 8.12 13.08
N LYS A 111 -3.68 8.36 12.04
CA LYS A 111 -4.11 8.94 10.74
C LYS A 111 -4.35 7.89 9.65
N SER A 112 -4.27 6.62 10.02
CA SER A 112 -4.41 5.49 9.11
C SER A 112 -5.72 4.75 9.37
N THR A 113 -6.37 4.31 8.29
CA THR A 113 -7.45 3.33 8.36
C THR A 113 -6.83 1.97 8.14
N CYS A 114 -7.04 1.03 9.05
CA CYS A 114 -6.41 -0.28 9.02
C CYS A 114 -7.46 -1.39 8.98
N VAL A 115 -7.09 -2.49 8.35
CA VAL A 115 -7.85 -3.73 8.31
C VAL A 115 -7.01 -4.78 9.03
N GLU A 116 -7.55 -5.33 10.11
CA GLU A 116 -6.96 -6.49 10.78
C GLU A 116 -7.02 -7.71 9.89
N THR A 117 -6.11 -8.67 10.13
CA THR A 117 -6.11 -9.93 9.41
C THR A 117 -7.48 -10.61 9.50
N THR A 118 -8.05 -10.97 8.34
CA THR A 118 -9.32 -11.71 8.23
C THR A 118 -9.23 -12.82 7.21
N GLY A 119 -9.15 -14.07 7.67
CA GLY A 119 -9.05 -15.24 6.80
C GLY A 119 -7.82 -15.16 5.89
N ASN A 120 -8.02 -14.70 4.65
CA ASN A 120 -7.01 -14.57 3.60
C ASN A 120 -6.47 -13.15 3.39
N LEU A 121 -6.97 -12.16 4.16
CA LEU A 121 -6.48 -10.79 4.10
C LEU A 121 -5.43 -10.58 5.19
N PRO A 122 -4.20 -10.19 4.85
CA PRO A 122 -3.20 -9.81 5.83
C PRO A 122 -3.54 -8.45 6.44
N THR A 123 -2.99 -8.20 7.63
CA THR A 123 -3.11 -6.89 8.29
C THR A 123 -2.53 -5.80 7.39
N GLN A 124 -3.31 -4.77 7.12
CA GLN A 124 -2.92 -3.67 6.23
C GLN A 124 -3.46 -2.32 6.71
N CYS A 125 -2.70 -1.26 6.51
CA CYS A 125 -3.04 0.10 6.89
C CYS A 125 -2.90 1.06 5.71
N TYR A 126 -3.91 1.88 5.54
CA TYR A 126 -4.06 2.87 4.49
C TYR A 126 -3.85 4.27 5.06
N ARG A 127 -2.97 5.04 4.43
CA ARG A 127 -2.72 6.45 4.75
C ARG A 127 -2.80 7.28 3.48
N GLY A 128 -3.85 8.07 3.35
CA GLY A 128 -4.15 8.84 2.14
C GLY A 128 -4.21 10.35 2.33
N SER A 129 -4.04 11.05 1.20
CA SER A 129 -4.29 12.47 1.00
C SER A 129 -4.79 12.69 -0.43
N ASN A 130 -5.01 13.95 -0.83
CA ASN A 130 -5.44 14.25 -2.19
C ASN A 130 -4.36 13.97 -3.27
N THR A 131 -3.09 13.87 -2.87
CA THR A 131 -1.95 13.78 -3.81
C THR A 131 -1.13 12.50 -3.66
N LEU A 132 -1.26 11.78 -2.55
CA LEU A 132 -0.56 10.53 -2.30
C LEU A 132 -1.44 9.63 -1.44
N THR A 133 -1.48 8.35 -1.79
CA THR A 133 -2.00 7.28 -0.94
C THR A 133 -0.92 6.24 -0.73
N VAL A 134 -0.73 5.83 0.52
CA VAL A 134 0.17 4.75 0.91
C VAL A 134 -0.63 3.63 1.56
N ILE A 135 -0.27 2.40 1.24
CA ILE A 135 -0.81 1.17 1.81
C ILE A 135 0.40 0.42 2.36
N ALA A 136 0.45 0.18 3.67
CA ALA A 136 1.40 -0.73 4.28
C ALA A 136 0.69 -2.03 4.61
N GLN A 137 1.30 -3.16 4.31
CA GLN A 137 0.73 -4.49 4.49
C GLN A 137 1.77 -5.37 5.18
N SER A 138 1.36 -6.14 6.18
CA SER A 138 2.21 -7.18 6.75
C SER A 138 2.35 -8.35 5.78
N ALA A 139 3.58 -8.81 5.55
CA ALA A 139 3.85 -10.07 4.87
C ALA A 139 3.91 -11.26 5.85
N ASN A 140 3.98 -10.99 7.17
CA ASN A 140 3.95 -12.01 8.22
C ASN A 140 2.55 -12.15 8.82
N GLU A 141 2.20 -13.37 9.23
CA GLU A 141 1.00 -13.65 10.01
C GLU A 141 1.14 -13.13 11.45
N GLY A 142 0.02 -12.80 12.10
CA GLY A 142 0.00 -12.42 13.52
C GLY A 142 0.40 -10.98 13.84
N ILE A 143 0.81 -10.19 12.85
CA ILE A 143 1.15 -8.76 13.05
C ILE A 143 -0.12 -7.93 13.20
N SER A 144 -0.18 -7.07 14.23
CA SER A 144 -1.34 -6.24 14.54
C SER A 144 -1.36 -4.93 13.76
N VAL A 145 -2.53 -4.27 13.72
CA VAL A 145 -2.67 -2.95 13.08
C VAL A 145 -1.82 -1.87 13.75
N ASP A 146 -1.47 -2.03 15.03
CA ASP A 146 -0.64 -1.09 15.77
C ASP A 146 0.83 -1.13 15.32
N GLU A 147 1.28 -2.24 14.75
CA GLU A 147 2.60 -2.36 14.14
C GLU A 147 2.63 -1.88 12.68
N VAL A 148 1.54 -2.08 11.94
CA VAL A 148 1.45 -1.70 10.52
C VAL A 148 1.11 -0.20 10.33
N ALA A 149 0.35 0.40 11.25
CA ALA A 149 -0.05 1.79 11.12
C ALA A 149 1.13 2.79 11.13
N PRO A 150 2.15 2.66 12.01
CA PRO A 150 3.33 3.52 11.99
C PRO A 150 4.08 3.43 10.66
N VAL A 151 4.22 2.23 10.10
CA VAL A 151 4.85 1.97 8.79
C VAL A 151 4.12 2.77 7.69
N ALA A 152 2.78 2.73 7.66
CA ALA A 152 1.99 3.49 6.69
C ALA A 152 2.15 5.01 6.84
N VAL A 153 2.23 5.51 8.07
CA VAL A 153 2.40 6.94 8.36
C VAL A 153 3.80 7.42 7.98
N GLU A 154 4.83 6.67 8.34
CA GLU A 154 6.22 6.98 8.01
C GLU A 154 6.45 6.97 6.50
N ALA A 155 5.96 5.93 5.82
CA ALA A 155 6.02 5.84 4.36
C ALA A 155 5.31 7.00 3.69
N PHE A 156 4.10 7.35 4.16
CA PHE A 156 3.39 8.51 3.65
C PHE A 156 4.19 9.80 3.82
N ASN A 157 4.83 10.02 4.96
CA ASN A 157 5.62 11.23 5.20
C ASN A 157 6.92 11.26 4.38
N ALA A 158 7.58 10.11 4.20
CA ALA A 158 8.83 10.01 3.45
C ALA A 158 8.64 10.13 1.93
N MET A 159 7.49 9.67 1.42
CA MET A 159 7.19 9.61 -0.02
C MET A 159 6.35 10.79 -0.54
N ARG A 160 5.85 11.65 0.36
CA ARG A 160 4.97 12.78 0.03
C ARG A 160 5.66 13.80 -0.87
#